data_AF-A0A3B8NYQ9-F1
#
_entry.id   AF-A0A3B8NYQ9-F1
#
_cell.length_a   1.000
_cell.length_b   1.000
_cell.length_c   1.000
_cell.angle_alpha   90.00
_cell.angle_beta   90.00
_cell.angle_gamma   90.00
#
_symmetry.space_group_name_H-M   'P 1'
#
loop_
_entity.id
_entity.type
_entity.pdbx_description
1 polymer ?
#
loop_
_entity_poly.entity_id
_entity_poly.type
_entity_poly.pdbx_seq_one_letter_code
_entity_poly.pdbx_strand_id
1 'polypeptide(L)'
;MELYNKSAHELSKMLASKEISAVELTENVFAHIADTEPKVDSYITLNEEAALQTAKEVDEKRAKGETLSDIAGIPVGVKDNIITKNLLTTCGSKMLYNFVPPFNATVVDKLNAAGAVITGKTNMDEFAMGSSTETSYFKKTKNPRDLSRVPGGSSGGSAAAVAAGECIFALGSDTGGSIRQPASYCGVVGLKPTYSSVSRYGLIAFASSLDQIGPVGKDVADCAALLEVIAGHDVKDSTSMKREDLDFSSSMTAKIVGMKFGVPKEYLSEGLNPEVKDAFMNTLKTLTEMGAVVEFFSMKTTEYMIPAYYIIASAEASSNLERFDG
;
A
#
# COMPACT_ATOMS: atom_id res chain seq x y z
N MET A 1 -17.56 12.61 -14.77
CA MET A 1 -16.29 13.15 -14.22
C MET A 1 -15.41 11.97 -13.88
N GLU A 2 -14.11 12.01 -14.18
CA GLU A 2 -13.17 10.92 -13.84
C GLU A 2 -12.73 11.09 -12.37
N LEU A 3 -13.60 10.74 -11.42
CA LEU A 3 -13.32 10.91 -9.99
C LEU A 3 -12.14 10.05 -9.55
N TYR A 4 -12.00 8.87 -10.15
CA TYR A 4 -10.88 7.96 -9.95
C TYR A 4 -9.50 8.52 -10.30
N ASN A 5 -9.38 9.71 -10.91
CA ASN A 5 -8.09 10.37 -11.16
C ASN A 5 -7.66 11.34 -10.04
N LYS A 6 -8.58 11.75 -9.17
CA LYS A 6 -8.31 12.68 -8.06
C LYS A 6 -7.60 11.98 -6.89
N SER A 7 -6.91 12.76 -6.07
CA SER A 7 -6.32 12.28 -4.81
C SER A 7 -7.41 12.05 -3.75
N ALA A 8 -7.11 11.29 -2.71
CA ALA A 8 -8.04 11.08 -1.60
C ALA A 8 -8.38 12.38 -0.88
N HIS A 9 -7.39 13.26 -0.68
CA HIS A 9 -7.63 14.54 0.00
C HIS A 9 -8.45 15.52 -0.85
N GLU A 10 -8.41 15.45 -2.18
CA GLU A 10 -9.33 16.19 -3.05
C GLU A 10 -10.76 15.64 -2.96
N LEU A 11 -10.90 14.32 -3.06
CA LEU A 11 -12.19 13.63 -2.98
C LEU A 11 -12.86 13.82 -1.62
N SER A 12 -12.08 13.79 -0.54
CA SER A 12 -12.56 14.07 0.81
C SER A 12 -13.19 15.45 0.93
N LYS A 13 -12.57 16.49 0.32
CA LYS A 13 -13.14 17.84 0.26
C LYS A 13 -14.44 17.89 -0.53
N MET A 14 -14.51 17.20 -1.67
CA MET A 14 -15.72 17.13 -2.50
C MET A 14 -16.87 16.41 -1.79
N LEU A 15 -16.57 15.34 -1.04
CA LEU A 15 -17.54 14.65 -0.19
C LEU A 15 -18.01 15.57 0.95
N ALA A 16 -17.09 16.27 1.60
CA ALA A 16 -17.41 17.21 2.69
C ALA A 16 -18.27 18.39 2.21
N SER A 17 -18.01 18.91 1.01
CA SER A 17 -18.80 19.99 0.39
C SER A 17 -20.11 19.51 -0.25
N LYS A 18 -20.38 18.19 -0.24
CA LYS A 18 -21.53 17.55 -0.90
C LYS A 18 -21.58 17.80 -2.41
N GLU A 19 -20.42 18.00 -3.04
CA GLU A 19 -20.30 18.06 -4.50
C GLU A 19 -20.49 16.68 -5.14
N ILE A 20 -20.08 15.62 -4.42
CA ILE A 20 -20.29 14.22 -4.75
C ILE A 20 -20.74 13.46 -3.49
N SER A 21 -21.35 12.30 -3.69
CA SER A 21 -21.62 11.30 -2.65
C SER A 21 -20.57 10.17 -2.65
N ALA A 22 -20.46 9.44 -1.55
CA ALA A 22 -19.60 8.27 -1.46
C ALA A 22 -20.09 7.15 -2.40
N VAL A 23 -21.41 7.01 -2.56
CA VAL A 23 -22.00 6.08 -3.54
C VAL A 23 -21.59 6.44 -4.96
N GLU A 24 -21.75 7.69 -5.40
CA GLU A 24 -21.34 8.13 -6.74
C GLU A 24 -19.83 7.91 -6.98
N LEU A 25 -18.98 8.17 -5.99
CA LEU A 25 -17.55 7.90 -6.07
C LEU A 25 -17.27 6.40 -6.22
N THR A 26 -17.94 5.56 -5.42
CA THR A 26 -17.75 4.11 -5.43
C THR A 26 -18.21 3.50 -6.75
N GLU A 27 -19.39 3.88 -7.26
CA GLU A 27 -19.89 3.48 -8.56
C GLU A 27 -18.97 3.93 -9.70
N ASN A 28 -18.42 5.14 -9.62
CA ASN A 28 -17.46 5.65 -10.60
C ASN A 28 -16.17 4.80 -10.64
N VAL A 29 -15.67 4.38 -9.47
CA VAL A 29 -14.49 3.51 -9.38
C VAL A 29 -14.79 2.11 -9.89
N PHE A 30 -15.92 1.48 -9.53
CA PHE A 30 -16.26 0.14 -10.03
C PHE A 30 -16.54 0.11 -11.54
N ALA A 31 -17.16 1.17 -12.09
CA ALA A 31 -17.29 1.31 -13.54
C ALA A 31 -15.92 1.35 -14.22
N HIS A 32 -14.95 2.07 -13.65
CA HIS A 32 -13.58 2.12 -14.16
C HIS A 32 -12.82 0.79 -14.01
N ILE A 33 -13.01 0.07 -12.89
CA ILE A 33 -12.50 -1.29 -12.69
C ILE A 33 -13.00 -2.22 -13.80
N ALA A 34 -14.29 -2.19 -14.13
CA ALA A 34 -14.87 -3.06 -15.15
C ALA A 34 -14.18 -2.90 -16.53
N ASP A 35 -13.76 -1.68 -16.87
CA ASP A 35 -13.11 -1.37 -18.15
C ASP A 35 -11.58 -1.62 -18.16
N THR A 36 -10.95 -1.58 -16.99
CA THR A 36 -9.48 -1.54 -16.83
C THR A 36 -8.90 -2.87 -16.34
N GLU A 37 -9.58 -3.54 -15.42
CA GLU A 37 -9.09 -4.77 -14.76
C GLU A 37 -8.82 -5.90 -15.75
N PRO A 38 -9.59 -6.11 -16.85
CA PRO A 38 -9.25 -7.12 -17.86
C PRO A 38 -7.91 -6.91 -18.57
N LYS A 39 -7.30 -5.72 -18.44
CA LYS A 39 -6.00 -5.37 -19.03
C LYS A 39 -4.88 -5.41 -17.98
N VAL A 40 -5.16 -4.86 -16.79
CA VAL A 40 -4.17 -4.66 -15.72
C VAL A 40 -4.05 -5.86 -14.80
N ASP A 41 -5.13 -6.60 -14.57
CA ASP A 41 -5.14 -7.79 -13.72
C ASP A 41 -4.67 -7.50 -12.27
N SER A 42 -5.13 -6.39 -11.68
CA SER A 42 -4.65 -5.90 -10.37
C SER A 42 -5.41 -6.46 -9.16
N TYR A 43 -6.62 -7.00 -9.34
CA TYR A 43 -7.45 -7.58 -8.27
C TYR A 43 -7.56 -9.11 -8.37
N ILE A 44 -7.59 -9.81 -7.22
CA ILE A 44 -8.00 -11.22 -7.15
C ILE A 44 -9.51 -11.31 -6.91
N THR A 45 -10.01 -10.54 -5.94
CA THR A 45 -11.41 -10.59 -5.49
C THR A 45 -11.96 -9.18 -5.39
N LEU A 46 -13.10 -8.89 -6.02
CA LEU A 46 -13.82 -7.63 -5.85
C LEU A 46 -14.86 -7.74 -4.72
N ASN A 47 -15.17 -6.61 -4.08
CA ASN A 47 -16.07 -6.51 -2.92
C ASN A 47 -17.21 -5.51 -3.17
N GLU A 48 -17.72 -5.46 -4.40
CA GLU A 48 -18.61 -4.40 -4.90
C GLU A 48 -19.87 -4.18 -4.05
N GLU A 49 -20.60 -5.25 -3.72
CA GLU A 49 -21.84 -5.15 -2.96
C GLU A 49 -21.61 -4.53 -1.57
N ALA A 50 -20.63 -5.05 -0.83
CA ALA A 50 -20.30 -4.54 0.50
C ALA A 50 -19.67 -3.14 0.43
N ALA A 51 -18.88 -2.84 -0.60
CA ALA A 51 -18.32 -1.52 -0.84
C ALA A 51 -19.42 -0.46 -1.02
N LEU A 52 -20.41 -0.74 -1.86
CA LEU A 52 -21.58 0.13 -2.07
C LEU A 52 -22.41 0.28 -0.79
N GLN A 53 -22.52 -0.78 0.02
CA GLN A 53 -23.20 -0.70 1.31
C GLN A 53 -22.46 0.23 2.30
N THR A 54 -21.14 0.10 2.42
CA THR A 54 -20.32 1.03 3.23
C THR A 54 -20.43 2.47 2.73
N ALA A 55 -20.43 2.69 1.41
CA ALA A 55 -20.59 4.01 0.83
C ALA A 55 -21.93 4.66 1.22
N LYS A 56 -23.04 3.90 1.15
CA LYS A 56 -24.37 4.36 1.61
C LYS A 56 -24.37 4.74 3.08
N GLU A 57 -23.75 3.93 3.94
CA GLU A 57 -23.65 4.21 5.37
C GLU A 57 -22.86 5.49 5.66
N VAL A 58 -21.79 5.74 4.91
CA VAL A 58 -21.03 6.99 5.00
C VAL A 58 -21.88 8.20 4.60
N ASP A 59 -22.61 8.10 3.49
CA ASP A 59 -23.50 9.17 3.04
C ASP A 59 -24.61 9.46 4.05
N GLU A 60 -25.20 8.43 4.66
CA GLU A 60 -26.19 8.60 5.73
C GLU A 60 -25.62 9.31 6.96
N LYS A 61 -24.45 8.90 7.44
CA LYS A 61 -23.77 9.56 8.57
C LYS A 61 -23.44 11.01 8.25
N ARG A 62 -22.97 11.27 7.02
CA ARG A 62 -22.66 12.63 6.54
C ARG A 62 -23.92 13.49 6.46
N ALA A 63 -25.04 12.94 6.01
CA ALA A 63 -26.33 13.63 5.98
C ALA A 63 -26.84 14.00 7.38
N LYS A 64 -26.56 13.17 8.39
CA LYS A 64 -26.85 13.43 9.81
C LYS A 64 -25.92 14.46 10.45
N GLY A 65 -24.87 14.90 9.76
CA GLY A 65 -23.90 15.87 10.27
C GLY A 65 -22.89 15.29 11.26
N GLU A 66 -22.66 13.97 11.22
CA GLU A 66 -21.63 13.32 12.04
C GLU A 66 -20.23 13.76 11.61
N THR A 67 -19.31 13.87 12.57
CA THR A 67 -17.88 14.06 12.27
C THR A 67 -17.30 12.74 11.76
N LEU A 68 -16.76 12.76 10.55
CA LEU A 68 -16.20 11.59 9.88
C LEU A 68 -14.69 11.72 9.71
N SER A 69 -14.02 10.57 9.56
CA SER A 69 -12.60 10.54 9.15
C SER A 69 -12.42 11.16 7.77
N ASP A 70 -11.24 11.72 7.52
CA ASP A 70 -10.89 12.30 6.22
C ASP A 70 -10.87 11.26 5.09
N ILE A 71 -10.79 9.97 5.40
CA ILE A 71 -10.88 8.89 4.41
C ILE A 71 -12.28 8.24 4.32
N ALA A 72 -13.27 8.76 5.05
CA ALA A 72 -14.62 8.21 5.04
C ALA A 72 -15.27 8.36 3.65
N GLY A 73 -15.66 7.23 3.05
CA GLY A 73 -16.21 7.14 1.71
C GLY A 73 -15.17 6.99 0.60
N ILE A 74 -13.87 6.95 0.93
CA ILE A 74 -12.81 6.82 -0.07
C ILE A 74 -12.54 5.35 -0.41
N PRO A 75 -12.54 4.97 -1.71
CA PRO A 75 -12.24 3.61 -2.16
C PRO A 75 -10.78 3.17 -1.91
N VAL A 76 -10.62 2.02 -1.24
CA VAL A 76 -9.32 1.43 -0.85
C VAL A 76 -9.16 -0.02 -1.32
N GLY A 77 -8.05 -0.31 -2.00
CA GLY A 77 -7.62 -1.68 -2.28
C GLY A 77 -6.83 -2.30 -1.12
N VAL A 78 -7.01 -3.59 -0.84
CA VAL A 78 -6.30 -4.28 0.25
C VAL A 78 -5.49 -5.45 -0.32
N LYS A 79 -4.17 -5.51 -0.11
CA LYS A 79 -3.36 -6.66 -0.56
C LYS A 79 -3.90 -7.99 -0.05
N ASP A 80 -3.86 -9.02 -0.89
CA ASP A 80 -4.55 -10.28 -0.61
C ASP A 80 -3.95 -11.17 0.50
N ASN A 81 -2.80 -10.79 1.08
CA ASN A 81 -2.28 -11.41 2.31
C ASN A 81 -2.72 -10.70 3.59
N ILE A 82 -3.60 -9.70 3.49
CA ILE A 82 -4.22 -9.03 4.63
C ILE A 82 -5.62 -9.61 4.82
N ILE A 83 -5.85 -10.19 5.99
CA ILE A 83 -7.09 -10.87 6.37
C ILE A 83 -8.26 -9.88 6.38
N THR A 84 -9.31 -10.20 5.61
CA THR A 84 -10.56 -9.44 5.56
C THR A 84 -11.71 -10.40 5.83
N LYS A 85 -12.50 -10.15 6.88
CA LYS A 85 -13.57 -11.05 7.31
C LYS A 85 -14.60 -11.22 6.20
N ASN A 86 -15.01 -12.47 5.95
CA ASN A 86 -16.01 -12.82 4.93
C ASN A 86 -15.63 -12.45 3.49
N LEU A 87 -14.37 -12.10 3.22
CA LEU A 87 -13.86 -11.81 1.88
C LEU A 87 -12.68 -12.73 1.58
N LEU A 88 -12.73 -13.43 0.45
CA LEU A 88 -11.73 -14.42 0.05
C LEU A 88 -10.31 -13.85 0.20
N THR A 89 -9.42 -14.58 0.89
CA THR A 89 -8.04 -14.16 1.15
C THR A 89 -7.11 -15.31 0.80
N THR A 90 -6.36 -15.18 -0.29
CA THR A 90 -5.66 -16.31 -0.93
C THR A 90 -4.14 -16.19 -0.90
N CYS A 91 -3.59 -15.03 -0.54
CA CYS A 91 -2.16 -14.71 -0.68
C CYS A 91 -1.63 -14.90 -2.11
N GLY A 92 -2.47 -14.82 -3.14
CA GLY A 92 -2.08 -15.16 -4.51
C GLY A 92 -1.70 -16.64 -4.70
N SER A 93 -2.12 -17.52 -3.78
CA SER A 93 -1.73 -18.93 -3.75
C SER A 93 -2.89 -19.88 -4.06
N LYS A 94 -2.57 -21.01 -4.68
CA LYS A 94 -3.49 -22.15 -4.76
C LYS A 94 -3.82 -22.71 -3.37
N MET A 95 -2.91 -22.64 -2.41
CA MET A 95 -3.10 -23.20 -1.06
C MET A 95 -4.32 -22.62 -0.34
N LEU A 96 -4.60 -21.33 -0.57
CA LEU A 96 -5.69 -20.60 0.10
C LEU A 96 -6.78 -20.14 -0.87
N TYR A 97 -6.91 -20.78 -2.03
CA TYR A 97 -7.78 -20.32 -3.13
C TYR A 97 -9.26 -20.17 -2.76
N ASN A 98 -9.72 -20.86 -1.71
CA ASN A 98 -11.08 -20.86 -1.21
C ASN A 98 -11.18 -20.42 0.27
N PHE A 99 -10.11 -19.86 0.84
CA PHE A 99 -10.08 -19.47 2.24
C PHE A 99 -10.85 -18.17 2.48
N VAL A 100 -11.96 -18.27 3.22
CA VAL A 100 -12.75 -17.12 3.69
C VAL A 100 -12.48 -16.90 5.18
N PRO A 101 -11.75 -15.84 5.57
CA PRO A 101 -11.37 -15.64 6.96
C PRO A 101 -12.57 -15.32 7.87
N PRO A 102 -12.58 -15.82 9.13
CA PRO A 102 -13.66 -15.53 10.09
C PRO A 102 -13.45 -14.23 10.90
N PHE A 103 -12.34 -13.51 10.67
CA PHE A 103 -11.96 -12.31 11.41
C PHE A 103 -11.31 -11.27 10.48
N ASN A 104 -11.11 -10.06 10.97
CA ASN A 104 -10.39 -8.98 10.28
C ASN A 104 -8.97 -8.83 10.81
N ALA A 105 -8.05 -8.46 9.92
CA ALA A 105 -6.81 -7.83 10.35
C ALA A 105 -7.10 -6.51 11.08
N THR A 106 -6.22 -6.11 12.00
CA THR A 106 -6.42 -4.86 12.75
C THR A 106 -6.47 -3.63 11.86
N VAL A 107 -5.70 -3.62 10.76
CA VAL A 107 -5.77 -2.53 9.78
C VAL A 107 -7.12 -2.49 9.05
N VAL A 108 -7.76 -3.63 8.82
CA VAL A 108 -9.10 -3.70 8.21
C VAL A 108 -10.16 -3.23 9.19
N ASP A 109 -10.06 -3.59 10.48
CA ASP A 109 -10.94 -3.02 11.52
C ASP A 109 -10.83 -1.50 11.59
N LYS A 110 -9.61 -0.96 11.50
CA LYS A 110 -9.34 0.50 11.47
C LYS A 110 -9.92 1.17 10.22
N LEU A 111 -9.76 0.57 9.04
CA LEU A 111 -10.35 1.08 7.80
C LEU A 111 -11.89 1.13 7.88
N ASN A 112 -12.52 0.04 8.35
CA ASN A 112 -13.96 -0.04 8.52
C ASN A 112 -14.47 1.01 9.53
N ALA A 113 -13.76 1.20 10.64
CA ALA A 113 -14.10 2.22 11.64
C ALA A 113 -13.96 3.65 11.09
N ALA A 114 -12.99 3.89 10.21
CA ALA A 114 -12.82 5.15 9.50
C ALA A 114 -13.85 5.37 8.37
N GLY A 115 -14.65 4.35 8.03
CA GLY A 115 -15.61 4.41 6.92
C GLY A 115 -14.95 4.38 5.54
N ALA A 116 -13.73 3.84 5.42
CA ALA A 116 -13.11 3.63 4.12
C ALA A 116 -13.85 2.53 3.34
N VAL A 117 -13.96 2.67 2.02
CA VAL A 117 -14.72 1.75 1.17
C VAL A 117 -13.77 0.70 0.58
N ILE A 118 -13.75 -0.51 1.14
CA ILE A 118 -12.85 -1.58 0.66
C ILE A 118 -13.36 -2.13 -0.68
N THR A 119 -12.65 -1.83 -1.77
CA THR A 119 -13.06 -2.24 -3.14
C THR A 119 -12.81 -3.71 -3.42
N GLY A 120 -11.83 -4.31 -2.73
CA GLY A 120 -11.49 -5.70 -2.91
C GLY A 120 -10.06 -6.05 -2.49
N LYS A 121 -9.64 -7.24 -2.89
CA LYS A 121 -8.33 -7.81 -2.62
C LYS A 121 -7.43 -7.67 -3.84
N THR A 122 -6.34 -6.93 -3.70
CA THR A 122 -5.35 -6.70 -4.77
C THR A 122 -4.37 -7.87 -4.88
N ASN A 123 -3.99 -8.20 -6.12
CA ASN A 123 -3.10 -9.28 -6.47
C ASN A 123 -1.67 -9.07 -5.96
N MET A 124 -0.91 -10.15 -5.88
CA MET A 124 0.42 -10.18 -5.30
C MET A 124 1.21 -11.41 -5.74
N ASP A 125 2.54 -11.38 -5.61
CA ASP A 125 3.33 -12.61 -5.65
C ASP A 125 2.84 -13.59 -4.56
N GLU A 126 2.84 -14.87 -4.89
CA GLU A 126 2.39 -15.95 -4.00
C GLU A 126 3.09 -15.85 -2.63
N PHE A 127 2.30 -15.79 -1.55
CA PHE A 127 2.79 -15.62 -0.16
C PHE A 127 3.76 -14.44 0.05
N ALA A 128 3.62 -13.39 -0.75
CA ALA A 128 4.46 -12.20 -0.74
C ALA A 128 5.91 -12.43 -1.17
N MET A 129 6.22 -13.59 -1.77
CA MET A 129 7.56 -13.99 -2.18
C MET A 129 7.78 -13.74 -3.67
N GLY A 130 8.31 -12.56 -3.99
CA GLY A 130 8.65 -12.18 -5.34
C GLY A 130 8.82 -10.67 -5.50
N SER A 131 9.15 -10.25 -6.71
CA SER A 131 9.40 -8.84 -7.03
C SER A 131 8.82 -8.44 -8.40
N SER A 132 7.83 -9.20 -8.89
CA SER A 132 7.17 -8.93 -10.17
C SER A 132 5.67 -9.21 -10.20
N THR A 133 5.10 -9.86 -9.18
CA THR A 133 3.69 -10.32 -9.14
C THR A 133 3.38 -11.42 -10.16
N GLU A 134 4.38 -11.96 -10.85
CA GLU A 134 4.20 -13.01 -11.85
C GLU A 134 4.01 -14.40 -11.24
N THR A 135 4.37 -14.58 -9.97
CA THR A 135 4.21 -15.87 -9.27
C THR A 135 2.79 -16.09 -8.77
N SER A 136 1.92 -15.08 -8.83
CA SER A 136 0.50 -15.23 -8.48
C SER A 136 -0.12 -16.41 -9.22
N TYR A 137 -0.78 -17.28 -8.48
CA TYR A 137 -1.50 -18.43 -9.02
C TYR A 137 -2.67 -18.03 -9.93
N PHE A 138 -3.27 -16.85 -9.69
CA PHE A 138 -4.51 -16.45 -10.34
C PHE A 138 -4.28 -15.75 -11.68
N LYS A 139 -3.40 -14.75 -11.68
CA LYS A 139 -3.21 -13.84 -12.82
C LYS A 139 -1.90 -13.07 -12.70
N LYS A 140 -1.36 -12.64 -13.83
CA LYS A 140 -0.16 -11.79 -13.88
C LYS A 140 -0.56 -10.34 -14.02
N THR A 141 -0.43 -9.57 -12.94
CA THR A 141 -0.66 -8.13 -12.99
C THR A 141 0.34 -7.47 -13.94
N LYS A 142 -0.13 -6.48 -14.71
CA LYS A 142 0.66 -5.70 -15.66
C LYS A 142 0.84 -4.27 -15.16
N ASN A 143 1.91 -3.60 -15.59
CA ASN A 143 2.18 -2.23 -15.19
C ASN A 143 1.27 -1.25 -15.97
N PRO A 144 0.47 -0.39 -15.31
CA PRO A 144 -0.39 0.58 -16.01
C PRO A 144 0.38 1.63 -16.84
N ARG A 145 1.68 1.82 -16.59
CA ARG A 145 2.55 2.70 -17.38
C ARG A 145 3.01 2.06 -18.70
N ASP A 146 3.05 0.72 -18.74
CA ASP A 146 3.42 -0.08 -19.92
C ASP A 146 2.95 -1.53 -19.68
N LEU A 147 1.85 -1.93 -20.34
CA LEU A 147 1.24 -3.24 -20.14
C LEU A 147 2.13 -4.42 -20.55
N SER A 148 3.27 -4.19 -21.22
CA SER A 148 4.26 -5.24 -21.50
C SER A 148 5.20 -5.53 -20.32
N ARG A 149 5.13 -4.74 -19.25
CA ARG A 149 6.06 -4.78 -18.11
C ARG A 149 5.39 -5.21 -16.81
N VAL A 150 6.24 -5.64 -15.89
CA VAL A 150 5.85 -6.01 -14.53
C VAL A 150 5.52 -4.76 -13.69
N PRO A 151 4.54 -4.83 -12.79
CA PRO A 151 4.22 -3.77 -11.83
C PRO A 151 5.17 -3.76 -10.61
N GLY A 152 6.14 -4.69 -10.58
CA GLY A 152 6.95 -4.97 -9.40
C GLY A 152 6.29 -5.98 -8.47
N GLY A 153 6.87 -6.22 -7.30
CA GLY A 153 6.32 -7.14 -6.32
C GLY A 153 6.90 -7.00 -4.92
N SER A 154 6.28 -7.60 -3.90
CA SER A 154 5.11 -8.46 -4.02
C SER A 154 3.76 -7.75 -3.94
N SER A 155 3.70 -6.44 -3.69
CA SER A 155 2.44 -5.67 -3.70
C SER A 155 2.16 -5.04 -5.07
N GLY A 156 2.45 -5.76 -6.17
CA GLY A 156 2.29 -5.23 -7.53
C GLY A 156 0.84 -4.92 -7.88
N GLY A 157 -0.13 -5.75 -7.44
CA GLY A 157 -1.55 -5.45 -7.60
C GLY A 157 -1.94 -4.16 -6.88
N SER A 158 -1.46 -3.93 -5.65
CA SER A 158 -1.76 -2.71 -4.90
C SER A 158 -1.24 -1.45 -5.60
N ALA A 159 0.01 -1.49 -6.12
CA ALA A 159 0.58 -0.36 -6.84
C ALA A 159 -0.06 -0.14 -8.22
N ALA A 160 -0.36 -1.23 -8.94
CA ALA A 160 -1.04 -1.18 -10.23
C ALA A 160 -2.47 -0.65 -10.09
N ALA A 161 -3.24 -1.09 -9.09
CA ALA A 161 -4.60 -0.63 -8.86
C ALA A 161 -4.66 0.89 -8.63
N VAL A 162 -3.74 1.43 -7.81
CA VAL A 162 -3.65 2.89 -7.57
C VAL A 162 -3.21 3.63 -8.82
N ALA A 163 -2.20 3.13 -9.54
CA ALA A 163 -1.69 3.75 -10.76
C ALA A 163 -2.71 3.74 -11.91
N ALA A 164 -3.57 2.71 -11.95
CA ALA A 164 -4.63 2.55 -12.94
C ALA A 164 -5.91 3.31 -12.57
N GLY A 165 -6.06 3.82 -11.34
CA GLY A 165 -7.31 4.44 -10.87
C GLY A 165 -8.40 3.43 -10.46
N GLU A 166 -8.05 2.16 -10.26
CA GLU A 166 -8.99 1.12 -9.82
C GLU A 166 -9.25 1.17 -8.30
N CYS A 167 -8.44 1.92 -7.57
CA CYS A 167 -8.77 2.47 -6.25
C CYS A 167 -8.06 3.81 -6.07
N ILE A 168 -8.40 4.54 -5.01
CA ILE A 168 -7.78 5.84 -4.73
C ILE A 168 -6.44 5.65 -4.01
N PHE A 169 -6.42 4.77 -3.02
CA PHE A 169 -5.21 4.28 -2.35
C PHE A 169 -5.34 2.80 -2.00
N ALA A 170 -4.25 2.17 -1.60
CA ALA A 170 -4.24 0.76 -1.25
C ALA A 170 -3.34 0.47 -0.04
N LEU A 171 -3.56 -0.68 0.59
CA LEU A 171 -2.61 -1.28 1.53
C LEU A 171 -1.77 -2.34 0.83
N GLY A 172 -0.46 -2.29 1.07
CA GLY A 172 0.49 -3.35 0.72
C GLY A 172 1.20 -3.91 1.96
N SER A 173 2.11 -4.85 1.73
CA SER A 173 3.05 -5.34 2.75
C SER A 173 4.48 -5.29 2.22
N ASP A 174 5.44 -4.85 3.02
CA ASP A 174 6.86 -4.71 2.66
C ASP A 174 7.73 -5.52 3.62
N THR A 175 8.43 -6.52 3.07
CA THR A 175 9.37 -7.37 3.82
C THR A 175 10.81 -7.05 3.40
N GLY A 176 11.07 -6.97 2.09
CA GLY A 176 12.37 -6.66 1.50
C GLY A 176 12.35 -5.54 0.47
N GLY A 177 11.27 -4.74 0.42
CA GLY A 177 11.01 -3.78 -0.65
C GLY A 177 9.62 -3.88 -1.26
N SER A 178 8.77 -4.78 -0.75
CA SER A 178 7.54 -5.21 -1.41
C SER A 178 6.41 -4.17 -1.47
N ILE A 179 6.57 -2.97 -0.89
CA ILE A 179 5.71 -1.78 -1.16
C ILE A 179 6.48 -0.77 -2.01
N ARG A 180 7.72 -0.47 -1.62
CA ARG A 180 8.52 0.60 -2.23
C ARG A 180 8.92 0.31 -3.68
N GLN A 181 9.27 -0.94 -3.97
CA GLN A 181 9.67 -1.35 -5.32
C GLN A 181 8.48 -1.32 -6.31
N PRO A 182 7.29 -1.87 -5.98
CA PRO A 182 6.12 -1.70 -6.84
C PRO A 182 5.71 -0.24 -7.03
N ALA A 183 5.78 0.56 -5.96
CA ALA A 183 5.45 1.98 -6.04
C ALA A 183 6.37 2.74 -7.01
N SER A 184 7.68 2.45 -6.97
CA SER A 184 8.66 2.96 -7.94
C SER A 184 8.32 2.54 -9.38
N TYR A 185 7.99 1.26 -9.59
CA TYR A 185 7.72 0.72 -10.94
C TYR A 185 6.44 1.28 -11.55
N CYS A 186 5.38 1.46 -10.75
CA CYS A 186 4.09 1.98 -11.23
C CYS A 186 4.02 3.52 -11.21
N GLY A 187 5.03 4.20 -10.65
CA GLY A 187 5.05 5.66 -10.54
C GLY A 187 3.95 6.18 -9.61
N VAL A 188 3.86 5.60 -8.41
CA VAL A 188 2.98 6.00 -7.31
C VAL A 188 3.81 6.17 -6.03
N VAL A 189 3.20 6.67 -4.95
CA VAL A 189 3.87 6.80 -3.65
C VAL A 189 3.59 5.55 -2.82
N GLY A 190 4.63 4.94 -2.26
CA GLY A 190 4.50 3.79 -1.36
C GLY A 190 5.43 3.95 -0.17
N LEU A 191 4.90 3.74 1.02
CA LEU A 191 5.63 3.92 2.28
C LEU A 191 5.64 2.64 3.09
N LYS A 192 6.83 2.16 3.45
CA LYS A 192 6.98 1.20 4.55
C LYS A 192 7.21 1.98 5.84
N PRO A 193 6.29 1.96 6.82
CA PRO A 193 6.52 2.64 8.08
C PRO A 193 7.61 1.93 8.90
N THR A 194 7.99 2.55 10.01
CA THR A 194 8.83 1.91 11.03
C THR A 194 8.19 0.57 11.42
N TYR A 195 9.00 -0.47 11.53
CA TYR A 195 8.54 -1.77 12.03
C TYR A 195 7.82 -1.56 13.37
N SER A 196 6.73 -2.29 13.58
CA SER A 196 5.84 -2.16 14.76
C SER A 196 4.95 -0.92 14.84
N SER A 197 4.99 0.02 13.88
CA SER A 197 4.09 1.19 13.89
C SER A 197 2.66 0.86 13.44
N VAL A 198 2.50 -0.20 12.65
CA VAL A 198 1.23 -0.75 12.19
C VAL A 198 1.17 -2.20 12.65
N SER A 199 0.04 -2.61 13.21
CA SER A 199 -0.17 -4.00 13.66
C SER A 199 -0.01 -4.99 12.51
N ARG A 200 0.59 -6.13 12.84
CA ARG A 200 0.72 -7.30 11.96
C ARG A 200 -0.33 -8.37 12.27
N TYR A 201 -1.23 -8.13 13.22
CA TYR A 201 -2.34 -9.03 13.48
C TYR A 201 -3.28 -9.10 12.26
N GLY A 202 -3.40 -10.31 11.70
CA GLY A 202 -4.13 -10.57 10.46
C GLY A 202 -3.36 -10.25 9.18
N LEU A 203 -2.07 -9.94 9.26
CA LEU A 203 -1.15 -10.09 8.13
C LEU A 203 -0.72 -11.57 8.07
N ILE A 204 -0.95 -12.25 6.95
CA ILE A 204 -0.41 -13.59 6.76
C ILE A 204 1.10 -13.47 6.60
N ALA A 205 1.82 -13.99 7.59
CA ALA A 205 3.24 -13.76 7.78
C ALA A 205 4.10 -14.42 6.69
N PHE A 206 5.08 -13.66 6.20
CA PHE A 206 6.21 -14.17 5.42
C PHE A 206 7.44 -14.22 6.33
N ALA A 207 7.99 -13.06 6.70
CA ALA A 207 9.11 -12.96 7.63
C ALA A 207 8.72 -12.03 8.78
N SER A 208 8.37 -12.64 9.91
CA SER A 208 7.84 -11.98 11.10
C SER A 208 8.72 -10.83 11.60
N SER A 209 10.04 -10.88 11.50
CA SER A 209 10.92 -9.79 11.94
C SER A 209 11.04 -8.61 10.97
N LEU A 210 10.48 -8.74 9.76
CA LEU A 210 10.67 -7.80 8.65
C LEU A 210 9.36 -7.23 8.12
N ASP A 211 8.30 -8.03 8.14
CA ASP A 211 6.99 -7.72 7.58
C ASP A 211 6.39 -6.45 8.18
N GLN A 212 5.94 -5.54 7.32
CA GLN A 212 5.20 -4.37 7.75
C GLN A 212 4.15 -3.98 6.72
N ILE A 213 2.91 -3.78 7.16
CA ILE A 213 1.84 -3.18 6.34
C ILE A 213 2.14 -1.70 6.15
N GLY A 214 1.88 -1.18 4.95
CA GLY A 214 2.03 0.24 4.65
C GLY A 214 1.13 0.72 3.52
N PRO A 215 0.96 2.05 3.40
CA PRO A 215 0.12 2.64 2.39
C PRO A 215 0.79 2.71 1.02
N VAL A 216 -0.05 2.67 -0.01
CA VAL A 216 0.25 3.06 -1.40
C VAL A 216 -0.78 4.09 -1.81
N GLY A 217 -0.35 5.26 -2.26
CA GLY A 217 -1.23 6.37 -2.63
C GLY A 217 -0.72 7.09 -3.88
N LYS A 218 -1.54 7.99 -4.41
CA LYS A 218 -1.19 8.77 -5.60
C LYS A 218 -0.14 9.83 -5.30
N ASP A 219 -0.15 10.34 -4.08
CA ASP A 219 0.80 11.30 -3.57
C ASP A 219 1.15 11.05 -2.09
N VAL A 220 2.00 11.93 -1.56
CA VAL A 220 2.49 11.86 -0.18
C VAL A 220 1.38 12.12 0.84
N ALA A 221 0.42 12.99 0.53
CA ALA A 221 -0.67 13.34 1.44
C ALA A 221 -1.63 12.16 1.63
N ASP A 222 -1.95 11.46 0.54
CA ASP A 222 -2.79 10.25 0.58
C ASP A 222 -2.12 9.13 1.38
N CYS A 223 -0.81 8.93 1.21
CA CYS A 223 -0.06 7.98 2.03
C CYS A 223 -0.05 8.37 3.51
N ALA A 224 0.11 9.65 3.83
CA ALA A 224 0.08 10.14 5.20
C ALA A 224 -1.29 9.87 5.83
N ALA A 225 -2.38 10.33 5.20
CA ALA A 225 -3.74 10.14 5.69
C ALA A 225 -4.08 8.66 5.94
N LEU A 226 -3.70 7.77 5.02
CA LEU A 226 -3.91 6.34 5.21
C LEU A 226 -3.06 5.77 6.35
N LEU A 227 -1.81 6.23 6.51
CA LEU A 227 -0.93 5.79 7.59
C LEU A 227 -1.49 6.19 8.96
N GLU A 228 -2.04 7.40 9.11
CA GLU A 228 -2.64 7.88 10.37
C GLU A 228 -3.77 6.96 10.84
N VAL A 229 -4.58 6.45 9.91
CA VAL A 229 -5.68 5.53 10.22
C VAL A 229 -5.17 4.16 10.66
N ILE A 230 -4.21 3.60 9.94
CA ILE A 230 -3.76 2.21 10.17
C ILE A 230 -2.72 2.09 11.29
N ALA A 231 -1.95 3.13 11.56
CA ALA A 231 -0.90 3.13 12.58
C ALA A 231 -1.48 3.14 14.01
N GLY A 232 -0.68 2.68 14.97
CA GLY A 232 -1.01 2.68 16.39
C GLY A 232 -0.90 1.31 17.05
N HIS A 233 -0.91 1.33 18.38
CA HIS A 233 -0.78 0.14 19.21
C HIS A 233 -1.94 -0.83 18.99
N ASP A 234 -1.63 -2.13 18.94
CA ASP A 234 -2.60 -3.21 18.96
C ASP A 234 -2.26 -4.24 20.03
N VAL A 235 -3.20 -4.50 20.93
CA VAL A 235 -3.05 -5.50 22.01
C VAL A 235 -3.00 -6.94 21.47
N LYS A 236 -3.42 -7.17 20.22
CA LYS A 236 -3.36 -8.48 19.56
C LYS A 236 -2.01 -8.75 18.88
N ASP A 237 -1.12 -7.76 18.83
CA ASP A 237 0.24 -7.89 18.28
C ASP A 237 1.27 -7.46 19.33
N SER A 238 1.91 -8.44 19.97
CA SER A 238 2.93 -8.21 21.00
C SER A 238 4.15 -7.42 20.54
N THR A 239 4.35 -7.27 19.22
CA THR A 239 5.43 -6.45 18.68
C THR A 239 4.99 -5.02 18.38
N SER A 240 3.69 -4.73 18.38
CA SER A 240 3.17 -3.40 18.10
C SER A 240 3.62 -2.42 19.17
N MET A 241 4.15 -1.27 18.76
CA MET A 241 4.67 -0.26 19.68
C MET A 241 3.59 0.76 20.03
N LYS A 242 3.54 1.14 21.32
CA LYS A 242 2.72 2.28 21.74
C LYS A 242 3.37 3.56 21.22
N ARG A 243 2.61 4.30 20.41
CA ARG A 243 3.00 5.59 19.84
C ARG A 243 1.85 6.57 20.01
N GLU A 244 2.17 7.80 20.39
CA GLU A 244 1.18 8.85 20.68
C GLU A 244 1.15 9.92 19.56
N ASP A 245 2.22 10.07 18.77
CA ASP A 245 2.28 10.92 17.58
C ASP A 245 1.87 10.14 16.32
N LEU A 246 0.55 10.00 16.12
CA LEU A 246 -0.02 9.36 14.93
C LEU A 246 -0.52 10.35 13.89
N ASP A 247 -0.33 11.66 14.12
CA ASP A 247 -0.66 12.74 13.17
C ASP A 247 0.59 13.02 12.30
N PHE A 248 0.66 12.34 11.16
CA PHE A 248 1.76 12.46 10.20
C PHE A 248 1.56 13.62 9.23
N SER A 249 0.31 13.96 8.93
CA SER A 249 -0.08 15.02 8.01
C SER A 249 0.28 16.41 8.54
N SER A 250 0.19 16.64 9.86
CA SER A 250 0.64 17.89 10.51
C SER A 250 2.13 18.18 10.32
N SER A 251 2.94 17.14 10.08
CA SER A 251 4.39 17.26 9.86
C SER A 251 4.75 17.52 8.39
N MET A 252 3.80 17.51 7.47
CA MET A 252 4.05 17.81 6.07
C MET A 252 4.51 19.26 5.89
N THR A 253 5.64 19.43 5.19
CA THR A 253 6.24 20.75 5.00
C THR A 253 6.99 20.85 3.68
N ALA A 254 6.87 22.01 3.03
CA ALA A 254 7.74 22.38 1.90
C ALA A 254 9.04 23.05 2.38
N LYS A 255 9.18 23.34 3.68
CA LYS A 255 10.35 24.01 4.25
C LYS A 255 11.47 22.99 4.49
N ILE A 256 12.33 22.84 3.49
CA ILE A 256 13.48 21.93 3.55
C ILE A 256 14.83 22.67 3.66
N VAL A 257 14.81 24.00 3.77
CA VAL A 257 16.02 24.82 3.94
C VAL A 257 16.79 24.38 5.17
N GLY A 258 18.05 24.01 5.00
CA GLY A 258 18.94 23.52 6.05
C GLY A 258 18.71 22.06 6.48
N MET A 259 17.71 21.38 5.93
CA MET A 259 17.47 19.96 6.22
C MET A 259 18.58 19.09 5.61
N LYS A 260 19.07 18.12 6.39
CA LYS A 260 20.17 17.25 5.96
C LYS A 260 19.67 15.96 5.33
N PHE A 261 20.10 15.68 4.10
CA PHE A 261 19.84 14.44 3.38
C PHE A 261 21.15 13.67 3.22
N GLY A 262 21.26 12.54 3.92
CA GLY A 262 22.39 11.63 3.79
C GLY A 262 22.20 10.67 2.61
N VAL A 263 23.21 10.57 1.74
CA VAL A 263 23.19 9.66 0.58
C VAL A 263 24.32 8.64 0.71
N PRO A 264 24.01 7.35 0.93
CA PRO A 264 25.01 6.29 0.86
C PRO A 264 25.61 6.21 -0.54
N LYS A 265 26.93 6.30 -0.66
CA LYS A 265 27.65 6.20 -1.94
C LYS A 265 27.39 4.86 -2.63
N GLU A 266 27.20 3.81 -1.83
CA GLU A 266 26.92 2.45 -2.29
C GLU A 266 25.58 2.35 -3.06
N TYR A 267 24.65 3.28 -2.88
CA TYR A 267 23.41 3.32 -3.69
C TYR A 267 23.65 3.76 -5.14
N LEU A 268 24.82 4.36 -5.43
CA LEU A 268 25.24 4.81 -6.75
C LEU A 268 26.32 3.90 -7.37
N SER A 269 26.49 2.70 -6.81
CA SER A 269 27.50 1.72 -7.18
C SER A 269 27.15 0.96 -8.47
N GLU A 270 28.01 0.02 -8.83
CA GLU A 270 27.88 -0.83 -10.01
C GLU A 270 26.59 -1.65 -9.96
N GLY A 271 25.84 -1.70 -11.07
CA GLY A 271 24.53 -2.37 -11.17
C GLY A 271 23.32 -1.43 -11.24
N LEU A 272 23.48 -0.14 -10.90
CA LEU A 272 22.42 0.86 -11.11
C LEU A 272 22.35 1.26 -12.60
N ASN A 273 21.14 1.22 -13.17
CA ASN A 273 20.91 1.70 -14.53
C ASN A 273 21.25 3.21 -14.64
N PRO A 274 21.96 3.66 -15.70
CA PRO A 274 22.32 5.07 -15.88
C PRO A 274 21.14 6.05 -15.83
N GLU A 275 20.00 5.71 -16.42
CA GLU A 275 18.82 6.59 -16.42
C GLU A 275 18.24 6.76 -15.01
N VAL A 276 18.25 5.70 -14.21
CA VAL A 276 17.82 5.75 -12.80
C VAL A 276 18.82 6.57 -11.97
N LYS A 277 20.12 6.41 -12.24
CA LYS A 277 21.17 7.20 -11.60
C LYS A 277 20.99 8.69 -11.89
N ASP A 278 20.76 9.05 -13.15
CA ASP A 278 20.58 10.44 -13.57
C ASP A 278 19.31 11.04 -12.95
N ALA A 279 18.20 10.30 -12.93
CA ALA A 279 16.97 10.74 -12.27
C ALA A 279 17.16 10.99 -10.76
N PHE A 280 17.87 10.09 -10.08
CA PHE A 280 18.19 10.23 -8.65
C PHE A 280 19.11 11.44 -8.40
N MET A 281 20.17 11.61 -9.20
CA MET A 281 21.08 12.76 -9.08
C MET A 281 20.36 14.08 -9.35
N ASN A 282 19.44 14.13 -10.31
CA ASN A 282 18.59 15.30 -10.55
C ASN A 282 17.69 15.60 -9.34
N THR A 283 17.17 14.58 -8.64
CA THR A 283 16.42 14.77 -7.40
C THR A 283 17.28 15.42 -6.31
N LEU A 284 18.52 14.96 -6.12
CA LEU A 284 19.45 15.57 -5.16
C LEU A 284 19.79 17.03 -5.51
N LYS A 285 19.91 17.33 -6.81
CA LYS A 285 20.12 18.69 -7.30
C LYS A 285 18.93 19.58 -6.93
N THR A 286 17.70 19.14 -7.22
CA THR A 286 16.48 19.87 -6.86
C THR A 286 16.39 20.12 -5.35
N LEU A 287 16.69 19.12 -4.51
CA LEU A 287 16.73 19.29 -3.05
C LEU A 287 17.74 20.38 -2.63
N THR A 288 18.92 20.39 -3.25
CA THR A 288 19.96 21.40 -2.99
C THR A 288 19.51 22.80 -3.43
N GLU A 289 18.90 22.92 -4.62
CA GLU A 289 18.33 24.19 -5.14
C GLU A 289 17.22 24.74 -4.24
N MET A 290 16.46 23.86 -3.57
CA MET A 290 15.46 24.21 -2.56
C MET A 290 16.05 24.54 -1.18
N GLY A 291 17.38 24.50 -1.03
CA GLY A 291 18.10 24.90 0.18
C GLY A 291 18.41 23.77 1.16
N ALA A 292 18.17 22.51 0.80
CA ALA A 292 18.59 21.37 1.61
C ALA A 292 20.11 21.13 1.54
N VAL A 293 20.65 20.42 2.52
CA VAL A 293 22.07 20.03 2.59
C VAL A 293 22.18 18.54 2.23
N VAL A 294 22.80 18.23 1.10
CA VAL A 294 23.03 16.84 0.66
C VAL A 294 24.45 16.41 1.03
N GLU A 295 24.57 15.37 1.86
CA GLU A 295 25.85 14.82 2.32
C GLU A 295 26.02 13.37 1.88
N PHE A 296 27.11 13.07 1.18
CA PHE A 296 27.44 11.69 0.78
C PHE A 296 28.27 10.99 1.86
N PHE A 297 27.83 9.81 2.29
CA PHE A 297 28.54 8.99 3.27
C PHE A 297 28.67 7.54 2.80
N SER A 298 29.44 6.73 3.51
CA SER A 298 29.64 5.32 3.17
C SER A 298 28.93 4.42 4.18
N MET A 299 28.19 3.44 3.67
CA MET A 299 27.57 2.36 4.42
C MET A 299 28.05 1.04 3.82
N LYS A 300 29.29 0.66 4.15
CA LYS A 300 29.98 -0.51 3.56
C LYS A 300 29.23 -1.82 3.71
N THR A 301 28.36 -1.93 4.71
CA THR A 301 27.56 -3.14 4.95
C THR A 301 26.44 -3.38 3.93
N THR A 302 26.22 -2.45 2.99
CA THR A 302 25.19 -2.57 1.93
C THR A 302 25.34 -3.85 1.10
N GLU A 303 26.58 -4.31 0.86
CA GLU A 303 26.84 -5.55 0.10
C GLU A 303 26.23 -6.80 0.74
N TYR A 304 26.05 -6.80 2.06
CA TYR A 304 25.50 -7.93 2.81
C TYR A 304 23.97 -7.88 2.94
N MET A 305 23.30 -6.80 2.54
CA MET A 305 21.86 -6.62 2.78
C MET A 305 21.02 -7.70 2.10
N ILE A 306 21.29 -7.97 0.82
CA ILE A 306 20.57 -8.99 0.05
C ILE A 306 20.79 -10.40 0.62
N PRO A 307 22.03 -10.90 0.78
CA PRO A 307 22.24 -12.25 1.32
C PRO A 307 21.71 -12.41 2.75
N ALA A 308 21.89 -11.41 3.62
CA ALA A 308 21.33 -11.47 4.98
C ALA A 308 19.80 -11.52 4.97
N TYR A 309 19.15 -10.70 4.13
CA TYR A 309 17.70 -10.74 3.94
C TYR A 309 17.22 -12.12 3.51
N TYR A 310 17.83 -12.71 2.47
CA TYR A 310 17.38 -14.01 1.97
C TYR A 310 17.52 -15.12 3.01
N ILE A 311 18.59 -15.11 3.82
CA ILE A 311 18.76 -16.09 4.90
C ILE A 311 17.67 -15.91 5.96
N ILE A 312 17.47 -14.69 6.46
CA ILE A 312 16.51 -14.41 7.54
C ILE A 312 15.08 -14.68 7.07
N ALA A 313 14.69 -14.10 5.93
CA ALA A 313 13.33 -14.20 5.43
C ALA A 313 12.96 -15.64 5.07
N SER A 314 13.87 -16.41 4.46
CA SER A 314 13.61 -17.81 4.13
C SER A 314 13.54 -18.70 5.37
N ALA A 315 14.40 -18.46 6.36
CA ALA A 315 14.37 -19.20 7.62
C ALA A 315 13.05 -18.97 8.37
N GLU A 316 12.60 -17.73 8.49
CA GLU A 316 11.32 -17.42 9.15
C GLU A 316 10.14 -17.95 8.34
N ALA A 317 10.16 -17.82 7.01
CA ALA A 317 9.12 -18.36 6.13
C ALA A 317 8.97 -19.87 6.30
N SER A 318 10.08 -20.62 6.43
CA SER A 318 10.06 -22.07 6.60
C SER A 318 9.27 -22.52 7.84
N SER A 319 9.21 -21.69 8.88
CA SER A 319 8.40 -21.95 10.08
C SER A 319 7.01 -21.30 9.98
N ASN A 320 6.90 -20.06 9.51
CA ASN A 320 5.63 -19.34 9.42
C ASN A 320 4.60 -20.05 8.54
N LEU A 321 5.05 -20.62 7.42
CA LEU A 321 4.22 -21.31 6.43
C LEU A 321 4.00 -22.80 6.76
N GLU A 322 4.67 -23.36 7.77
CA GLU A 322 4.49 -24.77 8.19
C GLU A 322 3.03 -25.09 8.57
N ARG A 323 2.26 -24.08 8.96
CA ARG A 323 0.83 -24.20 9.28
C ARG A 323 -0.07 -24.60 8.10
N PHE A 324 0.43 -24.57 6.87
CA PHE A 324 -0.34 -24.92 5.67
C PHE A 324 0.01 -26.35 5.25
N ASP A 325 -0.91 -27.28 5.47
CA ASP A 325 -0.69 -28.73 5.37
C ASP A 325 -1.45 -29.43 4.23
N GLY A 326 -2.28 -28.72 3.47
CA GLY A 326 -2.99 -29.19 2.27
C GLY A 326 -4.49 -29.36 2.46
#